data_AF-L7EBR7-F1
#
_entry.id   AF-L7EBR7-F1
#
_cell.length_a   1.000
_cell.length_b   1.000
_cell.length_c   1.000
_cell.angle_alpha   90.00
_cell.angle_beta   90.00
_cell.angle_gamma   90.00
#
_symmetry.space_group_name_H-M   'P 1'
#
loop_
_entity.id
_entity.type
_entity.pdbx_description
1 polymer ?
#
loop_
_entity_poly.entity_id
_entity_poly.type
_entity_poly.pdbx_seq_one_letter_code
_entity_poly.pdbx_strand_id
1 'polypeptide(L)'
;MNVIIIGNKSVGKTSMVITLSKGTENVKVIPSGPGGKIATLSNDSIEKLAGTSQKEEEPLLLRINLLSDPERDVRVQWIDTPGEAWSKPAWQQSNPEKYQDLVHTLGQSQAVLLLLPPYRYRIRTQEIEDTPEFEEILDPETWKKQLKERLTLLRSHCPSVQHILISIHKADLFHNLEEEKNTWQYNTNASFLWGEHNDHIRKTYFSLADDIIREHNSQPPYLNPKFFVTSIHHPTLLELPWVYLGAYFANA
;
A
#
# COMPACT_ATOMS: atom_id res chain seq x y z
N MET A 1 -5.10 12.75 -11.57
CA MET A 1 -4.63 12.33 -10.25
C MET A 1 -3.95 11.00 -10.41
N ASN A 2 -2.72 10.86 -9.95
CA ASN A 2 -1.96 9.62 -10.11
C ASN A 2 -1.47 9.19 -8.73
N VAL A 3 -2.05 8.10 -8.24
CA VAL A 3 -1.61 7.36 -7.05
C VAL A 3 -0.71 6.23 -7.54
N ILE A 4 0.47 6.06 -6.95
CA ILE A 4 1.36 4.93 -7.25
C ILE A 4 1.41 3.97 -6.08
N ILE A 5 1.35 2.66 -6.35
CA ILE A 5 1.56 1.60 -5.36
C ILE A 5 3.00 1.10 -5.48
N ILE A 6 3.75 1.07 -4.38
CA ILE A 6 5.09 0.49 -4.33
C ILE A 6 5.23 -0.48 -3.17
N GLY A 7 6.17 -1.41 -3.28
CA GLY A 7 6.44 -2.36 -2.21
C GLY A 7 7.35 -3.50 -2.67
N ASN A 8 7.87 -4.24 -1.69
CA ASN A 8 8.81 -5.33 -1.90
C ASN A 8 8.24 -6.45 -2.79
N LYS A 9 9.10 -7.42 -3.11
CA LYS A 9 8.69 -8.64 -3.80
C LYS A 9 7.68 -9.37 -2.91
N SER A 10 6.67 -9.99 -3.53
CA SER A 10 5.68 -10.84 -2.85
C SER A 10 4.83 -10.17 -1.75
N VAL A 11 4.93 -8.84 -1.59
CA VAL A 11 4.16 -8.08 -0.58
C VAL A 11 2.66 -8.02 -0.89
N GLY A 12 2.21 -8.53 -2.04
CA GLY A 12 0.79 -8.57 -2.41
C GLY A 12 0.27 -7.33 -3.16
N LYS A 13 1.12 -6.62 -3.91
CA LYS A 13 0.69 -5.48 -4.76
C LYS A 13 -0.41 -5.91 -5.75
N THR A 14 -0.14 -6.97 -6.50
CA THR A 14 -1.05 -7.51 -7.53
C THR A 14 -2.31 -8.10 -6.90
N SER A 15 -2.18 -8.87 -5.81
CA SER A 15 -3.32 -9.45 -5.09
C SER A 15 -4.22 -8.38 -4.45
N MET A 16 -3.66 -7.30 -3.92
CA MET A 16 -4.43 -6.15 -3.41
C MET A 16 -5.32 -5.57 -4.51
N VAL A 17 -4.76 -5.31 -5.69
CA VAL A 17 -5.50 -4.68 -6.80
C VAL A 17 -6.56 -5.62 -7.37
N ILE A 18 -6.26 -6.92 -7.50
CA ILE A 18 -7.25 -7.93 -7.92
C ILE A 18 -8.39 -8.07 -6.90
N THR A 19 -8.09 -8.01 -5.60
CA THR A 19 -9.15 -8.07 -4.59
C THR A 19 -10.01 -6.81 -4.62
N LEU A 20 -9.42 -5.63 -4.84
CA LEU A 20 -10.17 -4.39 -5.02
C LEU A 20 -11.03 -4.42 -6.30
N SER A 21 -10.58 -5.07 -7.38
CA SER A 21 -11.35 -5.15 -8.63
C SER A 21 -12.61 -6.00 -8.54
N LYS A 22 -12.66 -6.94 -7.58
CA LYS A 22 -13.88 -7.68 -7.24
C LYS A 22 -14.94 -6.81 -6.55
N GLY A 23 -14.57 -5.59 -6.15
CA GLY A 23 -15.41 -4.63 -5.48
C GLY A 23 -15.39 -4.82 -3.96
N THR A 24 -15.38 -3.70 -3.25
CA THR A 24 -15.60 -3.63 -1.81
C THR A 24 -16.89 -2.85 -1.53
N GLU A 25 -17.19 -2.58 -0.26
CA GLU A 25 -18.39 -1.85 0.13
C GLU A 25 -18.37 -0.41 -0.40
N ASN A 26 -17.22 0.26 -0.27
CA ASN A 26 -17.08 1.68 -0.60
C ASN A 26 -16.17 1.96 -1.80
N VAL A 27 -15.48 0.96 -2.36
CA VAL A 27 -14.56 1.15 -3.49
C VAL A 27 -14.86 0.16 -4.61
N LYS A 28 -14.98 0.68 -5.82
CA LYS A 28 -15.19 -0.12 -7.04
C LYS A 28 -14.14 0.25 -8.07
N VAL A 29 -13.43 -0.75 -8.61
CA VAL A 29 -12.57 -0.54 -9.78
C VAL A 29 -13.46 -0.52 -11.02
N ILE A 30 -13.43 0.58 -11.76
CA ILE A 30 -14.06 0.68 -13.08
C ILE A 30 -13.07 0.10 -14.10
N PRO A 31 -13.43 -1.00 -14.79
CA PRO A 31 -12.55 -1.60 -15.79
C PRO A 31 -12.28 -0.62 -16.94
N SER A 32 -11.02 -0.51 -17.35
CA SER A 32 -10.61 0.30 -18.51
C SER A 32 -11.07 -0.30 -19.85
N GLY A 33 -11.67 -1.50 -19.84
CA GLY A 33 -12.23 -2.22 -20.98
C GLY A 33 -12.07 -3.75 -20.86
N PRO A 34 -12.69 -4.54 -21.75
CA PRO A 34 -12.67 -6.02 -21.71
C PRO A 34 -11.30 -6.69 -21.97
N GLY A 35 -10.20 -5.93 -22.06
CA GLY A 35 -8.84 -6.43 -22.25
C GLY A 35 -7.80 -5.88 -21.26
N GLY A 36 -8.24 -5.21 -20.19
CA GLY A 36 -7.33 -4.73 -19.13
C GLY A 36 -6.70 -5.90 -18.38
N LYS A 37 -5.43 -5.77 -17.99
CA LYS A 37 -4.67 -6.84 -17.34
C LYS A 37 -5.31 -7.26 -16.02
N ILE A 38 -5.88 -6.32 -15.26
CA ILE A 38 -6.65 -6.67 -14.04
C ILE A 38 -7.92 -7.42 -14.38
N ALA A 39 -8.62 -7.11 -15.47
CA ALA A 39 -9.80 -7.86 -15.89
C ALA A 39 -9.42 -9.30 -16.28
N THR A 40 -8.25 -9.49 -16.92
CA THR A 40 -7.70 -10.81 -17.24
C THR A 40 -7.27 -11.57 -15.97
N LEU A 41 -6.53 -10.92 -15.07
CA LEU A 41 -6.04 -11.51 -13.83
C LEU A 41 -7.15 -11.81 -12.81
N SER A 42 -8.27 -11.08 -12.85
CA SER A 42 -9.42 -11.33 -11.97
C SER A 42 -10.12 -12.66 -12.32
N ASN A 43 -9.95 -13.16 -13.54
CA ASN A 43 -10.47 -14.45 -13.99
C ASN A 43 -9.53 -15.63 -13.64
N ASP A 44 -8.26 -15.36 -13.37
CA ASP A 44 -7.29 -16.36 -12.93
C ASP A 44 -7.29 -16.47 -11.40
N SER A 45 -7.06 -17.68 -10.88
CA SER A 45 -6.90 -17.91 -9.44
C SER A 45 -5.70 -17.12 -8.90
N ILE A 46 -5.90 -16.37 -7.80
CA ILE A 46 -4.85 -15.56 -7.12
C ILE A 46 -3.59 -16.39 -6.81
N GLU A 47 -3.73 -17.70 -6.62
CA GLU A 47 -2.65 -18.66 -6.33
C GLU A 47 -1.61 -18.82 -7.46
N LYS A 48 -1.86 -18.33 -8.68
CA LYS A 48 -0.94 -18.46 -9.83
C LYS A 48 -0.11 -17.21 -10.17
N LEU A 49 -0.12 -16.18 -9.32
CA LEU A 49 0.57 -14.93 -9.61
C LEU A 49 2.10 -15.11 -9.48
N ALA A 50 2.79 -15.23 -10.62
CA ALA A 50 4.25 -15.23 -10.68
C ALA A 50 4.82 -13.83 -10.35
N GLY A 51 6.04 -13.79 -9.81
CA GLY A 51 6.71 -12.54 -9.48
C GLY A 51 6.99 -11.64 -10.71
N THR A 52 6.79 -10.34 -10.55
CA THR A 52 6.92 -9.34 -11.62
C THR A 52 8.40 -9.11 -12.00
N SER A 53 8.76 -9.40 -13.24
CA SER A 53 10.14 -9.30 -13.75
C SER A 53 10.49 -7.94 -14.35
N GLN A 54 9.49 -7.15 -14.75
CA GLN A 54 9.63 -5.80 -15.31
C GLN A 54 8.62 -4.84 -14.68
N LYS A 55 8.87 -3.53 -14.83
CA LYS A 55 7.90 -2.49 -14.45
C LYS A 55 6.69 -2.61 -15.36
N GLU A 56 5.51 -2.77 -14.79
CA GLU A 56 4.26 -2.77 -15.53
C GLU A 56 3.39 -1.65 -15.01
N GLU A 57 2.72 -0.95 -15.92
CA GLU A 57 1.87 0.18 -15.58
C GLU A 57 0.47 -0.04 -16.13
N GLU A 58 -0.54 0.12 -15.27
CA GLU A 58 -1.95 0.10 -15.70
C GLU A 58 -2.69 1.27 -15.07
N PRO A 59 -3.36 2.12 -15.88
CA PRO A 59 -4.26 3.13 -15.34
C PRO A 59 -5.55 2.48 -14.85
N LEU A 60 -5.90 2.75 -13.60
CA LEU A 60 -7.15 2.33 -12.95
C LEU A 60 -8.00 3.54 -12.64
N LEU A 61 -9.32 3.37 -12.76
CA LEU A 61 -10.29 4.32 -12.27
C LEU A 61 -11.02 3.69 -11.09
N LEU A 62 -10.85 4.26 -9.90
CA LEU A 62 -11.56 3.84 -8.69
C LEU A 62 -12.75 4.76 -8.48
N ARG A 63 -13.94 4.20 -8.30
CA ARG A 63 -15.11 4.92 -7.81
C ARG A 63 -15.25 4.68 -6.31
N ILE A 64 -15.28 5.76 -5.55
CA ILE A 64 -15.24 5.74 -4.09
C ILE A 64 -16.52 6.38 -3.56
N ASN A 65 -17.22 5.65 -2.70
CA ASN A 65 -18.40 6.17 -2.01
C ASN A 65 -17.96 6.89 -0.74
N LEU A 66 -18.20 8.20 -0.67
CA LEU A 66 -17.84 9.03 0.49
C LEU A 66 -19.10 9.67 1.09
N LEU A 67 -19.10 9.87 2.41
CA LEU A 67 -20.18 10.54 3.16
C LEU A 67 -20.59 11.88 2.53
N SER A 68 -19.62 12.71 2.12
CA SER A 68 -19.87 14.07 1.60
C SER A 68 -19.93 14.16 0.07
N ASP A 69 -19.51 13.12 -0.64
CA ASP A 69 -19.35 13.09 -2.10
C ASP A 69 -19.54 11.65 -2.60
N PRO A 70 -20.80 11.21 -2.74
CA PRO A 70 -21.08 9.87 -3.21
C PRO A 70 -20.61 9.71 -4.66
N GLU A 71 -19.94 8.59 -4.95
CA GLU A 71 -19.41 8.23 -6.29
C GLU A 71 -18.24 9.08 -6.81
N ARG A 72 -17.29 9.44 -5.94
CA ARG A 72 -16.07 10.14 -6.34
C ARG A 72 -15.13 9.26 -7.16
N ASP A 73 -14.72 9.73 -8.33
CA ASP A 73 -13.78 9.02 -9.20
C ASP A 73 -12.31 9.43 -8.95
N VAL A 74 -11.44 8.45 -8.74
CA VAL A 74 -10.01 8.56 -8.41
C VAL A 74 -9.19 7.80 -9.45
N ARG A 75 -8.36 8.52 -10.21
CA ARG A 75 -7.39 7.88 -11.12
C ARG A 75 -6.18 7.38 -10.33
N VAL A 76 -5.79 6.13 -10.58
CA VAL A 76 -4.68 5.45 -9.93
C VAL A 76 -3.78 4.91 -11.03
N GLN A 77 -2.48 5.14 -10.90
CA GLN A 77 -1.50 4.53 -11.78
C GLN A 77 -0.90 3.36 -11.03
N TRP A 78 -1.44 2.16 -11.27
CA TRP A 78 -0.86 0.96 -10.70
C TRP A 78 0.48 0.72 -11.37
N ILE A 79 1.55 0.70 -10.57
CA ILE A 79 2.89 0.36 -11.04
C ILE A 79 3.30 -0.92 -10.35
N ASP A 80 3.26 -2.03 -11.07
CA ASP A 80 3.83 -3.26 -10.58
C ASP A 80 5.33 -3.26 -10.83
N THR A 81 6.07 -2.99 -9.77
CA THR A 81 7.52 -2.91 -9.82
C THR A 81 8.17 -4.25 -9.45
N PRO A 82 9.30 -4.62 -10.08
CA PRO A 82 10.15 -5.69 -9.58
C PRO A 82 10.50 -5.40 -8.13
N GLY A 83 10.12 -6.28 -7.21
CA GLY A 83 10.34 -6.05 -5.78
C GLY A 83 11.82 -5.87 -5.41
N GLU A 84 12.71 -6.44 -6.22
CA GLU A 84 14.17 -6.33 -6.10
C GLU A 84 14.68 -4.90 -6.35
N ALA A 85 13.99 -4.10 -7.17
CA ALA A 85 14.33 -2.70 -7.39
C ALA A 85 14.29 -1.90 -6.08
N TRP A 86 13.47 -2.35 -5.15
CA TRP A 86 13.31 -1.76 -3.84
C TRP A 86 14.24 -2.45 -2.84
N SER A 87 14.28 -3.78 -2.77
CA SER A 87 14.95 -4.50 -1.69
C SER A 87 16.42 -4.83 -1.93
N LYS A 88 16.95 -4.76 -3.17
CA LYS A 88 18.31 -5.20 -3.52
C LYS A 88 19.15 -4.09 -4.16
N PRO A 89 20.17 -3.55 -3.46
CA PRO A 89 21.11 -2.57 -4.05
C PRO A 89 21.81 -3.09 -5.31
N ALA A 90 22.14 -4.38 -5.37
CA ALA A 90 22.76 -4.99 -6.55
C ALA A 90 21.86 -4.91 -7.80
N TRP A 91 20.53 -5.01 -7.63
CA TRP A 91 19.59 -4.84 -8.74
C TRP A 91 19.61 -3.40 -9.26
N GLN A 92 19.62 -2.42 -8.37
CA GLN A 92 19.67 -1.00 -8.70
C GLN A 92 20.95 -0.65 -9.47
N GLN A 93 22.09 -1.20 -9.03
CA GLN A 93 23.38 -1.02 -9.70
C GLN A 93 23.42 -1.68 -11.09
N SER A 94 22.78 -2.84 -11.23
CA SER A 94 22.72 -3.57 -12.50
C SER A 94 21.66 -3.04 -13.47
N ASN A 95 20.67 -2.27 -12.97
CA ASN A 95 19.56 -1.71 -13.75
C ASN A 95 19.34 -0.21 -13.43
N PRO A 96 20.37 0.65 -13.58
CA PRO A 96 20.31 2.04 -13.13
C PRO A 96 19.25 2.85 -13.87
N GLU A 97 19.11 2.67 -15.19
CA GLU A 97 18.11 3.36 -16.01
C GLU A 97 16.68 3.00 -15.59
N LYS A 98 16.40 1.70 -15.35
CA LYS A 98 15.08 1.26 -14.89
C LYS A 98 14.77 1.78 -13.50
N TYR A 99 15.76 1.83 -12.62
CA TYR A 99 15.59 2.40 -11.29
C TYR A 99 15.33 3.91 -11.34
N GLN A 100 16.06 4.64 -12.19
CA GLN A 100 15.83 6.07 -12.40
C GLN A 100 14.45 6.35 -12.98
N ASP A 101 13.97 5.54 -13.93
CA ASP A 101 12.62 5.64 -14.46
C ASP A 101 11.56 5.44 -13.35
N LEU A 102 11.73 4.43 -12.48
CA LEU A 102 10.86 4.23 -11.32
C LEU A 102 10.85 5.43 -10.38
N VAL A 103 12.01 5.98 -10.04
CA VAL A 103 12.14 7.17 -9.18
C VAL A 103 11.51 8.39 -9.85
N HIS A 104 11.69 8.55 -11.16
CA HIS A 104 11.09 9.64 -11.92
C HIS A 104 9.56 9.54 -11.92
N THR A 105 8.99 8.36 -12.16
CA THR A 105 7.53 8.17 -12.11
C THR A 105 6.98 8.43 -10.71
N LEU A 106 7.68 7.97 -9.66
CA LEU A 106 7.34 8.30 -8.27
C LEU A 106 7.34 9.81 -8.02
N GLY A 107 8.37 10.50 -8.53
CA GLY A 107 8.51 11.94 -8.33
C GLY A 107 7.41 12.78 -8.98
N GLN A 108 6.69 12.24 -9.96
CA GLN A 108 5.56 12.89 -10.62
C GLN A 108 4.20 12.57 -9.97
N SER A 109 4.15 11.66 -9.00
CA SER A 109 2.88 11.26 -8.37
C SER A 109 2.41 12.24 -7.31
N GLN A 110 1.09 12.30 -7.12
CA GLN A 110 0.47 13.11 -6.06
C GLN A 110 0.35 12.32 -4.75
N ALA A 111 0.17 11.00 -4.86
CA ALA A 111 0.14 10.09 -3.72
C ALA A 111 0.97 8.84 -3.99
N VAL A 112 1.54 8.30 -2.91
CA VAL A 112 2.21 7.01 -2.90
C VAL A 112 1.59 6.13 -1.82
N LEU A 113 1.19 4.92 -2.18
CA LEU A 113 0.85 3.83 -1.26
C LEU A 113 2.03 2.87 -1.17
N LEU A 114 2.77 2.94 -0.08
CA LEU A 114 3.87 2.04 0.26
C LEU A 114 3.32 0.82 1.01
N LEU A 115 3.39 -0.35 0.38
CA LEU A 115 3.09 -1.63 1.01
C LEU A 115 4.34 -2.22 1.64
N LEU A 116 4.23 -2.55 2.92
CA LEU A 116 5.24 -3.23 3.70
C LEU A 116 4.75 -4.63 4.04
N PRO A 117 5.62 -5.65 4.00
CA PRO A 117 5.27 -6.96 4.53
C PRO A 117 5.18 -6.90 6.06
N PRO A 118 4.55 -7.89 6.70
CA PRO A 118 4.72 -8.12 8.13
C PRO A 118 6.20 -8.35 8.47
N TYR A 119 6.62 -7.99 9.68
CA TYR A 119 7.96 -8.32 10.20
C TYR A 119 7.90 -9.53 11.14
N ARG A 120 9.02 -10.27 11.24
CA ARG A 120 9.13 -11.46 12.09
C ARG A 120 8.82 -11.11 13.56
N TYR A 121 8.19 -12.03 14.30
CA TYR A 121 7.76 -11.95 15.73
C TYR A 121 6.32 -11.52 16.04
N ARG A 122 5.49 -11.16 15.06
CA ARG A 122 4.02 -11.03 15.29
C ARG A 122 3.20 -12.20 14.75
N ILE A 123 3.77 -12.99 13.85
CA ILE A 123 3.07 -14.10 13.20
C ILE A 123 2.79 -15.19 14.23
N ARG A 124 1.53 -15.62 14.32
CA ARG A 124 1.12 -16.70 15.22
C ARG A 124 1.90 -17.95 14.83
N THR A 125 2.56 -18.58 15.79
CA THR A 125 3.50 -19.69 15.56
C THR A 125 2.90 -20.87 14.77
N GLN A 126 1.57 -21.00 14.75
CA GLN A 126 0.83 -22.04 14.02
C GLN A 126 0.68 -21.76 12.51
N GLU A 127 0.81 -20.51 12.04
CA GLU A 127 0.73 -20.15 10.61
C GLU A 127 2.11 -20.18 9.91
N ILE A 128 3.17 -20.40 10.70
CA ILE A 128 4.56 -20.37 10.23
C ILE A 128 4.93 -21.65 9.46
N GLU A 129 4.35 -22.80 9.81
CA GLU A 129 4.75 -24.09 9.25
C GLU A 129 4.15 -24.37 7.85
N ASP A 130 3.04 -23.71 7.51
CA ASP A 130 2.33 -23.93 6.24
C ASP A 130 2.56 -22.83 5.18
N THR A 131 3.38 -21.81 5.47
CA THR A 131 3.58 -20.68 4.55
C THR A 131 4.96 -20.74 3.88
N PRO A 132 5.07 -21.15 2.59
CA PRO A 132 6.35 -21.24 1.85
C PRO A 132 7.11 -19.91 1.75
N GLU A 133 6.42 -18.80 1.99
CA GLU A 133 6.93 -17.42 1.90
C GLU A 133 7.63 -16.97 3.19
N PHE A 134 7.73 -17.84 4.21
CA PHE A 134 8.32 -17.51 5.50
C PHE A 134 9.79 -17.04 5.41
N GLU A 135 10.54 -17.54 4.41
CA GLU A 135 11.92 -17.11 4.15
C GLU A 135 12.03 -15.66 3.64
N GLU A 136 10.94 -15.04 3.15
CA GLU A 136 10.91 -13.64 2.73
C GLU A 136 10.48 -12.67 3.87
N ILE A 137 10.16 -13.18 5.06
CA ILE A 137 9.79 -12.35 6.21
C ILE A 137 11.02 -11.67 6.78
N LEU A 138 11.00 -10.34 6.71
CA LEU A 138 12.09 -9.49 7.17
C LEU A 138 12.24 -9.56 8.70
N ASP A 139 13.50 -9.62 9.16
CA ASP A 139 13.79 -9.35 10.55
C ASP A 139 13.46 -7.88 10.90
N PRO A 140 13.19 -7.57 12.18
CA PRO A 140 12.81 -6.22 12.61
C PRO A 140 13.77 -5.10 12.17
N GLU A 141 15.08 -5.33 12.18
CA GLU A 141 16.07 -4.31 11.82
C GLU A 141 16.09 -4.07 10.32
N THR A 142 16.04 -5.14 9.51
CA THR A 142 15.92 -5.02 8.05
C THR A 142 14.62 -4.34 7.65
N TRP A 143 13.50 -4.66 8.32
CA TRP A 143 12.22 -4.00 8.07
C TRP A 143 12.29 -2.49 8.34
N LYS A 144 12.82 -2.09 9.51
CA LYS A 144 13.06 -0.69 9.87
C LYS A 144 13.95 0.02 8.87
N LYS A 145 15.08 -0.61 8.49
CA LYS A 145 16.02 -0.05 7.53
C LYS A 145 15.34 0.22 6.19
N GLN A 146 14.57 -0.72 5.67
CA GLN A 146 13.86 -0.54 4.41
C GLN A 146 12.81 0.56 4.50
N LEU A 147 12.06 0.67 5.61
CA LEU A 147 11.14 1.79 5.83
C LEU A 147 11.88 3.13 5.81
N LYS A 148 13.01 3.24 6.52
CA LYS A 148 13.83 4.46 6.54
C LYS A 148 14.33 4.83 5.14
N GLU A 149 14.81 3.86 4.37
CA GLU A 149 15.28 4.07 3.00
C GLU A 149 14.15 4.57 2.08
N ARG A 150 12.94 3.99 2.17
CA ARG A 150 11.79 4.44 1.36
C ARG A 150 11.33 5.84 1.73
N LEU A 151 11.19 6.12 3.02
CA LEU A 151 10.85 7.45 3.51
C LEU A 151 11.88 8.49 3.07
N THR A 152 13.17 8.15 3.13
CA THR A 152 14.25 9.03 2.66
C THR A 152 14.14 9.28 1.16
N LEU A 153 13.90 8.23 0.36
CA LEU A 153 13.71 8.34 -1.10
C LEU A 153 12.53 9.24 -1.45
N LEU A 154 11.37 9.02 -0.84
CA LEU A 154 10.17 9.81 -1.11
C LEU A 154 10.42 11.29 -0.80
N ARG A 155 11.05 11.59 0.33
CA ARG A 155 11.37 12.97 0.69
C ARG A 155 12.38 13.64 -0.24
N SER A 156 13.43 12.92 -0.62
CA SER A 156 14.56 13.48 -1.38
C SER A 156 14.30 13.58 -2.88
N HIS A 157 13.50 12.67 -3.44
CA HIS A 157 13.32 12.55 -4.89
C HIS A 157 11.88 12.76 -5.36
N CYS A 158 10.91 12.90 -4.44
CA CYS A 158 9.49 13.00 -4.81
C CYS A 158 8.81 14.27 -4.26
N PRO A 159 9.24 15.48 -4.70
CA PRO A 159 8.73 16.74 -4.16
C PRO A 159 7.24 16.99 -4.46
N SER A 160 6.67 16.33 -5.47
CA SER A 160 5.25 16.47 -5.83
C SER A 160 4.32 15.57 -5.01
N VAL A 161 4.86 14.64 -4.22
CA VAL A 161 4.06 13.72 -3.40
C VAL A 161 3.52 14.47 -2.19
N GLN A 162 2.19 14.62 -2.14
CA GLN A 162 1.47 15.29 -1.06
C GLN A 162 0.93 14.30 -0.03
N HIS A 163 0.61 13.08 -0.47
CA HIS A 163 0.07 12.04 0.40
C HIS A 163 0.97 10.80 0.37
N ILE A 164 1.55 10.46 1.52
CA ILE A 164 2.27 9.20 1.73
C ILE A 164 1.38 8.31 2.58
N LEU A 165 0.97 7.17 2.04
CA LEU A 165 0.23 6.14 2.75
C LEU A 165 1.16 4.96 2.94
N ILE A 166 1.23 4.44 4.16
CA ILE A 166 2.08 3.31 4.52
C ILE A 166 1.17 2.24 5.08
N SER A 167 1.15 1.08 4.42
CA SER A 167 0.30 -0.03 4.83
C SER A 167 1.14 -1.26 5.11
N ILE A 168 0.95 -1.87 6.29
CA ILE A 168 1.38 -3.26 6.48
C ILE A 168 0.32 -4.15 5.83
N HIS A 169 0.70 -4.83 4.75
CA HIS A 169 -0.17 -5.76 4.03
C HIS A 169 -0.02 -7.18 4.58
N LYS A 170 -1.01 -8.05 4.31
CA LYS A 170 -1.13 -9.41 4.89
C LYS A 170 -1.18 -9.39 6.42
N ALA A 171 -1.89 -8.42 7.00
CA ALA A 171 -1.93 -8.23 8.46
C ALA A 171 -2.69 -9.34 9.21
N ASP A 172 -3.49 -10.11 8.50
CA ASP A 172 -4.15 -11.33 8.97
C ASP A 172 -3.16 -12.40 9.46
N LEU A 173 -1.94 -12.45 8.88
CA LEU A 173 -0.90 -13.40 9.27
C LEU A 173 -0.40 -13.22 10.72
N PHE A 174 -0.73 -12.10 11.36
CA PHE A 174 -0.16 -11.76 12.65
C PHE A 174 -1.12 -11.08 13.62
N HIS A 175 -2.32 -10.74 13.18
CA HIS A 175 -3.34 -10.13 14.03
C HIS A 175 -4.74 -10.58 13.65
N ASN A 176 -5.62 -10.67 14.65
CA ASN A 176 -7.04 -10.89 14.37
C ASN A 176 -7.66 -9.57 13.91
N LEU A 177 -7.87 -9.42 12.60
CA LEU A 177 -8.34 -8.16 12.03
C LEU A 177 -9.86 -7.92 12.20
N GLU A 178 -10.61 -8.84 12.81
CA GLU A 178 -12.05 -8.61 13.06
C GLU A 178 -12.30 -7.47 14.05
N GLU A 179 -11.49 -7.34 15.10
CA GLU A 179 -11.60 -6.24 16.06
C GLU A 179 -11.24 -4.89 15.41
N GLU A 180 -10.17 -4.87 14.61
CA GLU A 180 -9.75 -3.70 13.84
C GLU A 180 -10.84 -3.28 12.85
N LYS A 181 -11.41 -4.24 12.12
CA LYS A 181 -12.53 -4.00 11.19
C LYS A 181 -13.73 -3.42 11.91
N ASN A 182 -14.18 -4.01 13.01
CA ASN A 182 -15.37 -3.55 13.72
C ASN A 182 -15.20 -2.12 14.27
N THR A 183 -13.97 -1.73 14.59
CA THR A 183 -13.64 -0.40 15.12
C THR A 183 -13.45 0.63 14.01
N TRP A 184 -12.76 0.26 12.93
CA TRP A 184 -12.24 1.19 11.92
C TRP A 184 -12.80 0.97 10.52
N GLN A 185 -13.86 0.20 10.36
CA GLN A 185 -14.57 0.15 9.09
C GLN A 185 -15.11 1.53 8.70
N TYR A 186 -14.97 1.88 7.43
CA TYR A 186 -15.56 3.12 6.93
C TYR A 186 -17.08 2.95 6.79
N ASN A 187 -17.82 3.93 7.28
CA ASN A 187 -19.27 3.97 7.19
C ASN A 187 -19.69 5.31 6.58
N THR A 188 -20.43 5.26 5.47
CA THR A 188 -20.90 6.45 4.75
C THR A 188 -21.99 7.22 5.48
N ASN A 189 -22.45 6.76 6.64
CA ASN A 189 -23.45 7.42 7.48
C ASN A 189 -22.83 8.15 8.69
N ALA A 190 -21.53 8.01 8.92
CA ALA A 190 -20.85 8.58 10.08
C ALA A 190 -19.51 9.22 9.69
N SER A 191 -19.12 10.27 10.41
CA SER A 191 -17.79 10.87 10.21
C SER A 191 -16.70 9.90 10.66
N PHE A 192 -15.71 9.67 9.81
CA PHE A 192 -14.57 8.80 10.12
C PHE A 192 -13.47 9.58 10.84
N LEU A 193 -13.01 9.06 11.99
CA LEU A 193 -12.00 9.70 12.83
C LEU A 193 -10.59 9.37 12.33
N TRP A 194 -10.20 9.95 11.19
CA TRP A 194 -8.91 9.69 10.53
C TRP A 194 -7.69 9.92 11.43
N GLY A 195 -7.75 10.92 12.33
CA GLY A 195 -6.68 11.21 13.28
C GLY A 195 -6.50 10.08 14.30
N GLU A 196 -7.60 9.66 14.93
CA GLU A 196 -7.60 8.59 15.94
C GLU A 196 -7.21 7.25 15.34
N HIS A 197 -7.75 6.91 14.16
CA HIS A 197 -7.36 5.73 13.39
C HIS A 197 -5.85 5.72 13.14
N ASN A 198 -5.31 6.83 12.61
CA ASN A 198 -3.89 6.92 12.28
C ASN A 198 -3.00 6.77 13.52
N ASP A 199 -3.39 7.37 14.64
CA ASP A 199 -2.65 7.26 15.90
C ASP A 199 -2.71 5.84 16.47
N HIS A 200 -3.87 5.19 16.42
CA HIS A 200 -4.04 3.80 16.82
C HIS A 200 -3.16 2.88 15.97
N ILE A 201 -3.27 2.94 14.64
CA ILE A 201 -2.50 2.06 13.75
C ILE A 201 -1.00 2.28 13.94
N ARG A 202 -0.55 3.54 14.03
CA ARG A 202 0.86 3.85 14.27
C ARG A 202 1.35 3.25 15.59
N LYS A 203 0.63 3.46 16.70
CA LYS A 203 1.03 2.96 18.02
C LYS A 203 0.98 1.43 18.10
N THR A 204 -0.01 0.81 17.48
CA THR A 204 -0.25 -0.63 17.58
C THR A 204 0.66 -1.44 16.65
N TYR A 205 0.88 -0.98 15.42
CA TYR A 205 1.55 -1.77 14.37
C TYR A 205 2.91 -1.22 13.92
N PHE A 206 3.16 0.08 14.12
CA PHE A 206 4.40 0.74 13.69
C PHE A 206 5.30 1.15 14.85
N SER A 207 5.00 0.72 16.08
CA SER A 207 5.78 1.07 17.28
C SER A 207 7.26 0.71 17.18
N LEU A 208 7.59 -0.37 16.47
CA LEU A 208 8.97 -0.79 16.20
C LEU A 208 9.80 0.29 15.49
N ALA A 209 9.18 1.12 14.65
CA ALA A 209 9.85 2.16 13.85
C ALA A 209 9.41 3.58 14.23
N ASP A 210 8.90 3.78 15.45
CA ASP A 210 8.41 5.10 15.87
C ASP A 210 9.51 6.17 15.84
N ASP A 211 10.75 5.79 16.14
CA ASP A 211 11.93 6.65 16.03
C ASP A 211 12.18 7.12 14.60
N ILE A 212 12.14 6.21 13.63
CA ILE A 212 12.31 6.49 12.20
C ILE A 212 11.19 7.39 11.68
N ILE A 213 9.94 7.09 12.06
CA ILE A 213 8.77 7.88 11.66
C ILE A 213 8.84 9.29 12.26
N ARG A 214 9.21 9.41 13.54
CA ARG A 214 9.37 10.71 14.20
C ARG A 214 10.51 11.53 13.60
N GLU A 215 11.64 10.89 13.28
CA GLU A 215 12.76 11.53 12.59
C GLU A 215 12.36 12.02 11.19
N HIS A 216 11.62 11.21 10.45
CA HIS A 216 11.12 11.62 9.12
C HIS A 216 10.19 12.84 9.22
N ASN A 217 9.23 12.80 10.14
CA ASN A 217 8.22 13.85 10.29
C ASN A 217 8.78 15.17 10.84
N SER A 218 9.99 15.19 11.42
CA SER A 218 10.64 16.40 11.95
C SER A 218 11.51 17.12 10.91
N GLN A 219 11.74 16.52 9.74
CA GLN A 219 12.62 17.06 8.70
C GLN A 219 11.79 17.69 7.56
N PRO A 220 12.15 18.88 7.07
CA PRO A 220 11.52 19.48 5.89
C PRO A 220 11.76 18.65 4.60
N PRO A 221 10.78 18.62 3.66
CA PRO A 221 9.39 19.06 3.82
C PRO A 221 8.65 18.17 4.82
N TYR A 222 7.81 18.78 5.66
CA TYR A 222 7.01 18.08 6.67
C TYR A 222 5.93 17.23 5.99
N LEU A 223 6.28 16.01 5.61
CA LEU A 223 5.35 15.01 5.12
C LEU A 223 4.87 14.21 6.33
N ASN A 224 3.56 14.07 6.50
CA ASN A 224 2.98 13.30 7.59
C ASN A 224 2.32 12.04 7.01
N PRO A 225 3.03 10.90 7.01
CA PRO A 225 2.51 9.67 6.47
C PRO A 225 1.24 9.22 7.20
N LYS A 226 0.36 8.57 6.46
CA LYS A 226 -0.84 7.92 7.00
C LYS A 226 -0.66 6.42 7.06
N PHE A 227 -1.00 5.83 8.20
CA PHE A 227 -0.72 4.43 8.49
C PHE A 227 -1.99 3.58 8.39
N PHE A 228 -1.85 2.41 7.79
CA PHE A 228 -2.93 1.44 7.58
C PHE A 228 -2.45 0.01 7.84
N VAL A 229 -3.39 -0.88 8.12
CA VAL A 229 -3.21 -2.33 8.01
C VAL A 229 -4.18 -2.86 6.97
N THR A 230 -3.73 -3.74 6.10
CA THR A 230 -4.58 -4.28 5.03
C THR A 230 -4.39 -5.78 4.87
N SER A 231 -5.45 -6.44 4.41
CA SER A 231 -5.46 -7.85 4.04
C SER A 231 -6.46 -8.07 2.93
N ILE A 232 -6.16 -8.98 2.00
CA ILE A 232 -7.14 -9.40 1.00
C ILE A 232 -8.33 -10.17 1.60
N HIS A 233 -8.18 -10.69 2.81
CA HIS A 233 -9.24 -11.41 3.53
C HIS A 233 -10.18 -10.47 4.31
N HIS A 234 -9.82 -9.19 4.44
CA HIS A 234 -10.65 -8.16 5.08
C HIS A 234 -10.84 -6.96 4.12
N PRO A 235 -11.75 -7.08 3.13
CA PRO A 235 -12.00 -6.04 2.12
C PRO A 235 -12.30 -4.65 2.71
N THR A 236 -12.99 -4.62 3.85
CA THR A 236 -13.33 -3.38 4.57
C THR A 236 -12.12 -2.61 5.10
N LEU A 237 -11.04 -3.30 5.47
CA LEU A 237 -9.77 -2.66 5.83
C LEU A 237 -8.93 -2.35 4.58
N LEU A 238 -9.00 -3.22 3.57
CA LEU A 238 -8.32 -3.06 2.28
C LEU A 238 -8.72 -1.77 1.55
N GLU A 239 -9.99 -1.34 1.71
CA GLU A 239 -10.51 -0.13 1.07
C GLU A 239 -10.08 1.18 1.74
N LEU A 240 -9.70 1.17 3.03
CA LEU A 240 -9.44 2.39 3.82
C LEU A 240 -8.38 3.33 3.22
N PRO A 241 -7.23 2.85 2.70
CA PRO A 241 -6.27 3.73 2.03
C PRO A 241 -6.90 4.50 0.88
N TRP A 242 -7.78 3.87 0.12
CA TRP A 242 -8.44 4.47 -1.04
C TRP A 242 -9.52 5.45 -0.61
N VAL A 243 -10.33 5.10 0.40
CA VAL A 243 -11.31 6.01 0.99
C VAL A 243 -10.62 7.26 1.53
N TYR A 244 -9.48 7.13 2.23
CA TYR A 244 -8.68 8.27 2.67
C TYR A 244 -8.28 9.14 1.48
N LEU A 245 -7.72 8.53 0.42
CA LEU A 245 -7.34 9.28 -0.77
C LEU A 245 -8.55 10.00 -1.39
N GLY A 246 -9.68 9.32 -1.55
CA GLY A 246 -10.93 9.93 -2.03
C GLY A 246 -11.34 11.15 -1.21
N ALA A 247 -11.34 11.03 0.12
CA ALA A 247 -11.75 12.10 1.02
C ALA A 247 -10.82 13.32 0.99
N TYR A 248 -9.50 13.11 0.88
CA TYR A 248 -8.52 14.20 0.98
C TYR A 248 -8.07 14.77 -0.36
N PHE A 249 -8.35 14.10 -1.48
CA PHE A 249 -8.07 14.63 -2.81
C PHE A 249 -9.12 15.62 -3.33
N ALA A 250 -9.93 16.21 -2.43
CA ALA A 250 -11.11 17.02 -2.73
C ALA A 250 -11.01 18.53 -2.48
N ASN A 251 -9.82 19.05 -2.20
CA ASN A 251 -9.59 20.49 -2.06
C ASN A 251 -8.46 20.99 -2.98
N ALA A 252 -8.56 20.71 -4.29
CA ALA A 252 -7.72 21.34 -5.31
C ALA A 252 -8.59 21.88 -6.44
#